data_AF-A0A815E6Y4-F1
#
_entry.id   AF-A0A815E6Y4-F1
#
_cell.length_a   1.000
_cell.length_b   1.000
_cell.length_c   1.000
_cell.angle_alpha   90.00
_cell.angle_beta   90.00
_cell.angle_gamma   90.00
#
_symmetry.space_group_name_H-M   'P 1'
#
loop_
_entity.id
_entity.type
_entity.pdbx_description
1 polymer ?
#
loop_
_entity_poly.entity_id
_entity_poly.type
_entity_poly.pdbx_seq_one_letter_code
_entity_poly.pdbx_strand_id
1 'polypeptide(L)'
;MFPQLQTLSLINFIDRQLNLFLDKITDLSQLVKLDVRNLRNGHEEGSLEKILTANNNRLKFVLFDYDSINFILNETTNDEALSYSNIEELAVNIKTHKTLAYLFTLVPDIRRLHVDFDQLSFDSKLTLANVSSLIHLKDFQLRSINTYWSLDEIAHILSKMPFLQRLALDLCTEDVHFVDGQNFIRILPSSIVEIHLFIIYYFFDSHIDVDTLLSTWSIHVQITCLLDEPNEYAIIHTIPCDLSVIFIPATIAKSMLTGSKYTRKQIVHLEITDFQECASIPIGVIAQKFNHLRDLSLFLESPTVFVDSLILQVLSLWRDKNLRGFYIKGLLTDEISKNLRQWLIDHSHLRQEDSFIAEYDKNWTDIWLQ
;
A
#
# COMPACT_ATOMS: atom_id res chain seq x y z
N MET A 1 25.77 23.76 4.35
CA MET A 1 25.18 23.36 3.05
C MET A 1 25.73 22.01 2.66
N PHE A 2 24.90 21.11 2.14
CA PHE A 2 25.28 19.76 1.71
C PHE A 2 25.36 19.72 0.17
N PRO A 3 26.50 20.09 -0.45
CA PRO A 3 26.59 20.32 -1.89
C PRO A 3 26.42 19.04 -2.75
N GLN A 4 26.53 17.87 -2.14
CA GLN A 4 26.41 16.55 -2.80
C GLN A 4 25.17 15.78 -2.36
N LEU A 5 24.24 16.43 -1.64
CA LEU A 5 23.01 15.79 -1.21
C LEU A 5 22.13 15.47 -2.42
N GLN A 6 21.97 14.19 -2.74
CA GLN A 6 21.14 13.72 -3.87
C GLN A 6 19.73 13.31 -3.46
N THR A 7 19.62 12.77 -2.26
CA THR A 7 18.39 12.22 -1.69
C THR A 7 18.16 12.82 -0.32
N LEU A 8 16.94 13.23 -0.06
CA LEU A 8 16.49 13.68 1.24
C LEU A 8 15.31 12.82 1.69
N SER A 9 15.49 12.13 2.81
CA SER A 9 14.42 11.35 3.44
C SER A 9 13.86 12.11 4.63
N LEU A 10 12.55 12.34 4.63
CA LEU A 10 11.81 13.06 5.66
C LEU A 10 10.83 12.09 6.31
N ILE A 11 10.98 11.84 7.61
CA ILE A 11 10.23 10.80 8.32
C ILE A 11 9.42 11.45 9.45
N ASN A 12 8.16 11.07 9.61
CA ASN A 12 7.26 11.51 10.68
C ASN A 12 7.04 13.04 10.71
N PHE A 13 6.95 13.68 9.54
CA PHE A 13 6.58 15.09 9.45
C PHE A 13 5.05 15.24 9.57
N ILE A 14 4.60 16.37 10.12
CA ILE A 14 3.24 16.84 9.84
C ILE A 14 3.26 17.80 8.63
N ASP A 15 2.16 17.89 7.88
CA ASP A 15 2.05 18.67 6.64
C ASP A 15 2.59 20.10 6.76
N ARG A 16 2.15 20.84 7.79
CA ARG A 16 2.65 22.20 8.07
C ARG A 16 4.17 22.27 8.29
N GLN A 17 4.75 21.29 8.98
CA GLN A 17 6.20 21.25 9.22
C GLN A 17 6.95 20.97 7.92
N LEU A 18 6.42 20.07 7.10
CA LEU A 18 6.98 19.77 5.78
C LEU A 18 6.94 21.03 4.91
N ASN A 19 5.80 21.71 4.84
CA ASN A 19 5.62 22.93 4.08
C ASN A 19 6.62 24.02 4.51
N LEU A 20 6.83 24.23 5.81
CA LEU A 20 7.81 25.20 6.32
C LEU A 20 9.25 24.80 6.00
N PHE A 21 9.54 23.50 5.99
CA PHE A 21 10.87 22.98 5.69
C PHE A 21 11.18 23.10 4.20
N LEU A 22 10.23 22.80 3.31
CA LEU A 22 10.37 22.93 1.86
C LEU A 22 10.62 24.39 1.44
N ASP A 23 10.03 25.37 2.14
CA ASP A 23 10.32 26.80 1.92
C ASP A 23 11.81 27.17 2.17
N LYS A 24 12.55 26.32 2.89
CA LYS A 24 13.99 26.51 3.14
C LYS A 24 14.87 25.68 2.21
N ILE A 25 14.30 24.74 1.47
CA ILE A 25 15.03 23.94 0.50
C ILE A 25 15.00 24.65 -0.85
N THR A 26 15.96 25.54 -1.03
CA THR A 26 16.20 26.21 -2.29
C THR A 26 17.63 25.97 -2.75
N ASP A 27 17.78 25.82 -4.07
CA ASP A 27 19.06 25.76 -4.78
C ASP A 27 20.05 24.65 -4.39
N LEU A 28 19.56 23.51 -3.89
CA LEU A 28 20.37 22.31 -3.71
C LEU A 28 20.58 21.62 -5.05
N SER A 29 21.65 21.99 -5.77
CA SER A 29 21.91 21.57 -7.16
C SER A 29 21.93 20.06 -7.43
N GLN A 30 22.29 19.25 -6.43
CA GLN A 30 22.35 17.79 -6.57
C GLN A 30 21.10 17.08 -6.06
N LEU A 31 20.21 17.78 -5.32
CA LEU A 31 19.04 17.16 -4.71
C LEU A 31 17.98 16.91 -5.77
N VAL A 32 17.79 15.63 -6.10
CA VAL A 32 16.85 15.17 -7.14
C VAL A 32 15.77 14.25 -6.57
N LYS A 33 15.95 13.72 -5.36
CA LYS A 33 15.00 12.80 -4.74
C LYS A 33 14.52 13.29 -3.38
N LEU A 34 13.20 13.31 -3.22
CA LEU A 34 12.51 13.49 -1.95
C LEU A 34 11.77 12.19 -1.61
N ASP A 35 12.04 11.63 -0.43
CA ASP A 35 11.42 10.42 0.11
C ASP A 35 10.74 10.78 1.42
N VAL A 36 9.43 10.98 1.38
CA VAL A 36 8.60 11.39 2.51
C VAL A 36 7.91 10.16 3.07
N ARG A 37 8.06 9.94 4.38
CA ARG A 37 7.53 8.78 5.08
C ARG A 37 6.70 9.16 6.29
N ASN A 38 5.55 8.51 6.43
CA ASN A 38 4.61 8.74 7.52
C ASN A 38 4.28 10.23 7.66
N LEU A 39 3.92 10.88 6.54
CA LEU A 39 3.44 12.26 6.56
C LEU A 39 2.06 12.27 7.22
N ARG A 40 1.90 12.96 8.35
CA ARG A 40 0.66 13.00 9.13
C ARG A 40 -0.02 14.36 9.02
N ASN A 41 -1.31 14.40 9.34
CA ASN A 41 -2.09 15.64 9.56
C ASN A 41 -1.92 16.69 8.45
N GLY A 42 -2.70 16.60 7.36
CA GLY A 42 -2.65 17.59 6.28
C GLY A 42 -3.86 17.56 5.36
N HIS A 43 -4.54 18.71 5.27
CA HIS A 43 -5.49 19.05 4.21
C HIS A 43 -5.20 20.49 3.75
N GLU A 44 -3.94 20.93 3.77
CA GLU A 44 -3.60 22.19 3.14
C GLU A 44 -3.66 21.99 1.62
N GLU A 45 -4.69 22.59 1.02
CA GLU A 45 -4.88 22.72 -0.42
C GLU A 45 -3.58 23.24 -1.07
N GLY A 46 -3.08 22.56 -2.11
CA GLY A 46 -1.82 22.94 -2.77
C GLY A 46 -0.54 22.29 -2.22
N SER A 47 -0.63 21.41 -1.21
CA SER A 47 0.57 20.82 -0.60
C SER A 47 1.35 19.90 -1.53
N LEU A 48 0.68 19.11 -2.37
CA LEU A 48 1.38 18.27 -3.35
C LEU A 48 2.13 19.13 -4.36
N GLU A 49 1.49 20.18 -4.88
CA GLU A 49 2.04 21.15 -5.82
C GLU A 49 3.30 21.83 -5.24
N LYS A 50 3.25 22.23 -3.97
CA LYS A 50 4.41 22.76 -3.26
C LYS A 50 5.56 21.76 -3.17
N ILE A 51 5.26 20.49 -2.95
CA ILE A 51 6.26 19.41 -2.91
C ILE A 51 6.87 19.18 -4.29
N LEU A 52 6.04 19.07 -5.34
CA LEU A 52 6.49 18.83 -6.71
C LEU A 52 7.34 19.99 -7.27
N THR A 53 7.10 21.22 -6.78
CA THR A 53 7.87 22.42 -7.16
C THR A 53 9.09 22.70 -6.26
N ALA A 54 9.26 21.93 -5.19
CA ALA A 54 10.34 22.15 -4.23
C ALA A 54 11.72 22.07 -4.90
N ASN A 55 12.71 22.73 -4.27
CA ASN A 55 14.06 22.85 -4.81
C ASN A 55 14.10 23.43 -6.24
N ASN A 56 13.23 24.41 -6.55
CA ASN A 56 13.15 25.08 -7.86
C ASN A 56 12.91 24.09 -9.03
N ASN A 57 11.94 23.18 -8.87
CA ASN A 57 11.58 22.16 -9.87
C ASN A 57 12.74 21.21 -10.28
N ARG A 58 13.75 21.04 -9.42
CA ARG A 58 14.89 20.14 -9.70
C ARG A 58 14.66 18.69 -9.27
N LEU A 59 13.62 18.46 -8.46
CA LEU A 59 13.24 17.12 -8.05
C LEU A 59 12.82 16.32 -9.28
N LYS A 60 13.23 15.05 -9.33
CA LYS A 60 12.87 14.06 -10.34
C LYS A 60 12.10 12.89 -9.74
N PHE A 61 12.33 12.61 -8.46
CA PHE A 61 11.75 11.50 -7.73
C PHE A 61 11.08 12.05 -6.47
N VAL A 62 9.78 11.84 -6.35
CA VAL A 62 8.99 12.21 -5.16
C VAL A 62 8.24 10.98 -4.70
N LEU A 63 8.57 10.48 -3.52
CA LEU A 63 8.00 9.26 -2.99
C LEU A 63 7.30 9.53 -1.67
N PHE A 64 6.05 9.11 -1.58
CA PHE A 64 5.31 8.95 -0.34
C PHE A 64 5.17 7.45 -0.05
N ASP A 65 5.26 7.06 1.22
CA ASP A 65 4.90 5.72 1.64
C ASP A 65 3.39 5.58 1.89
N TYR A 66 2.91 4.35 2.04
CA TYR A 66 1.49 4.04 2.24
C TYR A 66 0.91 4.64 3.55
N ASP A 67 1.76 4.91 4.55
CA ASP A 67 1.38 5.54 5.82
C ASP A 67 1.20 7.08 5.72
N SER A 68 1.55 7.68 4.58
CA SER A 68 1.41 9.12 4.38
C SER A 68 -0.04 9.53 4.09
N ILE A 69 -0.38 10.78 4.42
CA ILE A 69 -1.71 11.35 4.14
C ILE A 69 -2.11 11.22 2.66
N ASN A 70 -3.43 11.13 2.44
CA ASN A 70 -4.03 11.24 1.12
C ASN A 70 -4.10 12.69 0.65
N PHE A 71 -3.53 12.97 -0.52
CA PHE A 71 -3.61 14.28 -1.15
C PHE A 71 -4.99 14.48 -1.80
N ILE A 72 -5.51 15.70 -1.66
CA ILE A 72 -6.68 16.20 -2.39
C ILE A 72 -6.14 17.08 -3.51
N LEU A 73 -6.41 16.70 -4.76
CA LEU A 73 -6.03 17.52 -5.91
C LEU A 73 -7.20 18.42 -6.29
N ASN A 74 -6.91 19.69 -6.56
CA ASN A 74 -7.92 20.64 -6.99
C ASN A 74 -8.25 20.49 -8.47
N GLU A 75 -9.41 19.90 -8.75
CA GLU A 75 -9.96 19.77 -10.11
C GLU A 75 -10.41 21.11 -10.70
N THR A 76 -10.57 22.16 -9.86
CA THR A 76 -11.21 23.44 -10.21
C THR A 76 -10.28 24.49 -10.80
N THR A 77 -8.96 24.30 -10.71
CA THR A 77 -8.02 25.16 -11.45
C THR A 77 -7.98 24.69 -12.89
N ASN A 78 -8.84 25.30 -13.73
CA ASN A 78 -8.78 25.26 -15.20
C ASN A 78 -7.46 25.80 -15.78
N ASP A 79 -6.39 25.87 -14.99
CA ASP A 79 -5.08 26.23 -15.48
C ASP A 79 -4.49 25.01 -16.19
N GLU A 80 -4.69 24.97 -17.51
CA GLU A 80 -3.91 24.19 -18.48
C GLU A 80 -2.38 24.40 -18.37
N ALA A 81 -1.91 25.20 -17.40
CA ALA A 81 -0.54 25.65 -17.23
C ALA A 81 0.26 24.88 -16.15
N LEU A 82 -0.37 24.15 -15.24
CA LEU A 82 0.36 23.44 -14.18
C LEU A 82 0.79 22.05 -14.66
N SER A 83 2.05 21.96 -15.09
CA SER A 83 2.70 20.71 -15.48
C SER A 83 4.08 20.58 -14.85
N TYR A 84 4.36 19.41 -14.27
CA TYR A 84 5.60 19.04 -13.59
C TYR A 84 6.37 18.03 -14.43
N SER A 85 6.79 18.43 -15.63
CA SER A 85 7.55 17.59 -16.58
C SER A 85 8.92 17.12 -16.07
N ASN A 86 9.45 17.76 -15.02
CA ASN A 86 10.68 17.34 -14.36
C ASN A 86 10.54 16.02 -13.58
N ILE A 87 9.32 15.63 -13.21
CA ILE A 87 9.06 14.45 -12.37
C ILE A 87 9.08 13.19 -13.22
N GLU A 88 10.07 12.33 -12.97
CA GLU A 88 10.24 11.04 -13.65
C GLU A 88 9.64 9.88 -12.84
N GLU A 89 9.55 10.01 -11.51
CA GLU A 89 9.00 8.99 -10.61
C GLU A 89 8.17 9.63 -9.50
N LEU A 90 6.92 9.16 -9.35
CA LEU A 90 6.00 9.58 -8.31
C LEU A 90 5.36 8.37 -7.63
N ALA A 91 5.47 8.29 -6.31
CA ALA A 91 4.63 7.42 -5.48
C ALA A 91 3.78 8.30 -4.58
N VAL A 92 2.45 8.21 -4.64
CA VAL A 92 1.53 9.15 -3.98
C VAL A 92 0.24 8.48 -3.54
N ASN A 93 -0.29 8.94 -2.39
CA ASN A 93 -1.59 8.52 -1.89
C ASN A 93 -2.60 9.61 -2.27
N ILE A 94 -3.67 9.28 -2.98
CA ILE A 94 -4.68 10.24 -3.41
C ILE A 94 -6.05 9.86 -2.89
N LYS A 95 -6.86 10.87 -2.56
CA LYS A 95 -8.12 10.65 -1.85
C LYS A 95 -9.21 10.00 -2.70
N THR A 96 -9.25 10.28 -4.00
CA THR A 96 -10.31 9.78 -4.89
C THR A 96 -9.77 9.38 -6.25
N HIS A 97 -10.36 8.36 -6.88
CA HIS A 97 -10.01 7.94 -8.24
C HIS A 97 -10.30 9.00 -9.30
N LYS A 98 -11.24 9.93 -9.06
CA LYS A 98 -11.44 11.11 -9.94
C LYS A 98 -10.14 11.90 -10.13
N THR A 99 -9.35 12.05 -9.06
CA THR A 99 -8.09 12.80 -9.11
C THR A 99 -6.98 12.11 -9.89
N LEU A 100 -7.12 10.82 -10.24
CA LEU A 100 -6.15 10.10 -11.07
C LEU A 100 -6.03 10.71 -12.47
N ALA A 101 -7.17 11.13 -13.05
CA ALA A 101 -7.21 11.78 -14.35
C ALA A 101 -6.39 13.07 -14.35
N TYR A 102 -6.56 13.87 -13.30
CA TYR A 102 -5.82 15.11 -13.10
C TYR A 102 -4.33 14.85 -12.85
N LEU A 103 -3.99 13.82 -12.07
CA LEU A 103 -2.60 13.44 -11.83
C LEU A 103 -1.85 13.11 -13.14
N PHE A 104 -2.50 12.42 -14.07
CA PHE A 104 -1.91 12.13 -15.38
C PHE A 104 -1.61 13.40 -16.19
N THR A 105 -2.40 14.46 -16.01
CA THR A 105 -2.13 15.76 -16.64
C THR A 105 -1.00 16.53 -15.94
N LEU A 106 -0.85 16.37 -14.63
CA LEU A 106 0.17 17.05 -13.84
C LEU A 106 1.58 16.55 -14.13
N VAL A 107 1.77 15.25 -14.39
CA VAL A 107 3.10 14.64 -14.58
C VAL A 107 3.22 13.93 -15.93
N PRO A 108 3.19 14.65 -17.07
CA PRO A 108 3.08 14.03 -18.40
C PRO A 108 4.29 13.19 -18.82
N ASP A 109 5.49 13.52 -18.32
CA ASP A 109 6.76 12.85 -18.67
C ASP A 109 7.15 11.73 -17.69
N ILE A 110 6.22 11.33 -16.83
CA ILE A 110 6.45 10.32 -15.81
C ILE A 110 6.85 8.97 -16.41
N ARG A 111 7.82 8.31 -15.78
CA ARG A 111 8.31 6.97 -16.14
C ARG A 111 7.84 5.90 -15.17
N ARG A 112 7.68 6.25 -13.90
CA ARG A 112 7.16 5.38 -12.85
C ARG A 112 6.10 6.09 -12.03
N LEU A 113 4.90 5.52 -11.95
CA LEU A 113 3.79 6.09 -11.20
C LEU A 113 3.15 5.03 -10.31
N HIS A 114 3.26 5.24 -9.00
CA HIS A 114 2.62 4.40 -7.99
C HIS A 114 1.54 5.22 -7.29
N VAL A 115 0.32 4.71 -7.27
CA VAL A 115 -0.84 5.40 -6.71
C VAL A 115 -1.53 4.50 -5.70
N ASP A 116 -1.78 5.03 -4.50
CA ASP A 116 -2.60 4.40 -3.47
C ASP A 116 -3.91 5.19 -3.25
N PHE A 117 -4.99 4.47 -2.99
CA PHE A 117 -6.31 5.00 -2.67
C PHE A 117 -6.78 4.45 -1.32
N ASP A 118 -6.95 5.34 -0.37
CA ASP A 118 -7.35 4.97 0.99
C ASP A 118 -8.88 5.08 1.23
N GLN A 119 -9.63 5.89 0.46
CA GLN A 119 -11.06 6.09 0.72
C GLN A 119 -12.00 5.15 -0.04
N LEU A 120 -13.08 4.78 0.65
CA LEU A 120 -14.34 4.29 0.08
C LEU A 120 -14.99 5.42 -0.76
N SER A 121 -14.66 5.50 -2.05
CA SER A 121 -15.38 6.43 -2.94
C SER A 121 -16.62 5.72 -3.51
N PHE A 122 -17.78 6.03 -2.96
CA PHE A 122 -19.05 5.38 -3.38
C PHE A 122 -19.63 5.91 -4.69
N ASP A 123 -19.15 7.05 -5.22
CA ASP A 123 -19.87 7.71 -6.32
C ASP A 123 -18.98 8.51 -7.26
N SER A 124 -18.54 7.83 -8.33
CA SER A 124 -18.49 8.36 -9.71
C SER A 124 -17.72 7.42 -10.62
N LYS A 125 -18.10 7.30 -11.90
CA LYS A 125 -17.27 6.63 -12.91
C LYS A 125 -16.01 7.45 -13.21
N LEU A 126 -14.86 6.78 -13.30
CA LEU A 126 -13.61 7.38 -13.76
C LEU A 126 -13.76 7.90 -15.19
N THR A 127 -13.40 9.16 -15.46
CA THR A 127 -13.45 9.74 -16.82
C THR A 127 -12.07 10.23 -17.27
N LEU A 128 -11.44 9.50 -18.18
CA LEU A 128 -10.14 9.85 -18.80
C LEU A 128 -10.27 10.41 -20.22
N ALA A 129 -11.44 10.89 -20.64
CA ALA A 129 -11.71 11.30 -22.03
C ALA A 129 -10.72 12.36 -22.55
N ASN A 130 -10.30 13.30 -21.70
CA ASN A 130 -9.44 14.43 -22.07
C ASN A 130 -7.98 14.28 -21.63
N VAL A 131 -7.59 13.11 -21.12
CA VAL A 131 -6.23 12.88 -20.62
C VAL A 131 -5.34 12.39 -21.76
N SER A 132 -4.20 13.08 -21.98
CA SER A 132 -3.18 12.67 -22.95
C SER A 132 -2.53 11.33 -22.54
N SER A 133 -2.01 10.60 -23.53
CA SER A 133 -1.29 9.35 -23.26
C SER A 133 0.03 9.61 -22.54
N LEU A 134 0.31 8.84 -21.49
CA LEU A 134 1.57 8.83 -20.75
C LEU A 134 2.58 7.95 -21.50
N ILE A 135 3.10 8.46 -22.62
CA ILE A 135 3.97 7.69 -23.53
C ILE A 135 5.32 7.29 -22.91
N HIS A 136 5.74 7.99 -21.86
CA HIS A 136 7.00 7.73 -21.16
C HIS A 136 6.85 6.72 -20.01
N LEU A 137 5.62 6.44 -19.58
CA LEU A 137 5.35 5.57 -18.44
C LEU A 137 5.71 4.12 -18.76
N LYS A 138 6.58 3.54 -17.92
CA LYS A 138 7.08 2.16 -18.02
C LYS A 138 6.64 1.30 -16.85
N ASP A 139 6.44 1.89 -15.68
CA ASP A 139 6.09 1.19 -14.45
C ASP A 139 4.85 1.85 -13.83
N PHE A 140 3.78 1.08 -13.67
CA PHE A 140 2.54 1.56 -13.08
C PHE A 140 2.10 0.63 -11.96
N GLN A 141 1.87 1.21 -10.78
CA GLN A 141 1.30 0.52 -9.65
C GLN A 141 0.02 1.22 -9.20
N LEU A 142 -1.03 0.44 -8.98
CA LEU A 142 -2.31 0.91 -8.46
C LEU A 142 -2.72 0.06 -7.26
N ARG A 143 -2.93 0.70 -6.12
CA ARG A 143 -3.48 0.09 -4.92
C ARG A 143 -4.80 0.76 -4.54
N SER A 144 -5.85 -0.04 -4.37
CA SER A 144 -7.21 0.41 -4.09
C SER A 144 -8.02 -0.72 -3.46
N ILE A 145 -7.80 -0.97 -2.18
CA ILE A 145 -8.45 -2.09 -1.47
C ILE A 145 -9.86 -1.71 -0.93
N ASN A 146 -10.19 -0.42 -0.95
CA ASN A 146 -11.46 0.09 -0.43
C ASN A 146 -12.46 0.48 -1.54
N THR A 147 -12.19 0.15 -2.80
CA THR A 147 -13.09 0.47 -3.94
C THR A 147 -13.13 -0.71 -4.91
N TYR A 148 -14.32 -1.00 -5.45
CA TYR A 148 -14.49 -2.04 -6.46
C TYR A 148 -14.17 -1.51 -7.86
N TRP A 149 -13.29 -2.22 -8.56
CA TRP A 149 -12.88 -1.90 -9.93
C TRP A 149 -13.49 -2.86 -10.93
N SER A 150 -14.00 -2.33 -12.04
CA SER A 150 -14.39 -3.12 -13.20
C SER A 150 -13.23 -3.31 -14.19
N LEU A 151 -13.32 -4.34 -15.04
CA LEU A 151 -12.37 -4.56 -16.12
C LEU A 151 -12.33 -3.35 -17.07
N ASP A 152 -13.48 -2.76 -17.37
CA ASP A 152 -13.61 -1.60 -18.27
C ASP A 152 -12.88 -0.36 -17.73
N GLU A 153 -12.93 -0.12 -16.41
CA GLU A 153 -12.21 0.99 -15.79
C GLU A 153 -10.70 0.81 -15.88
N ILE A 154 -10.20 -0.40 -15.62
CA ILE A 154 -8.77 -0.71 -15.78
C ILE A 154 -8.37 -0.62 -17.25
N ALA A 155 -9.19 -1.12 -18.18
CA ALA A 155 -8.95 -0.99 -19.62
C ALA A 155 -8.83 0.49 -20.03
N HIS A 156 -9.69 1.36 -19.49
CA HIS A 156 -9.63 2.80 -19.74
C HIS A 156 -8.34 3.42 -19.24
N ILE A 157 -7.87 3.05 -18.04
CA ILE A 157 -6.57 3.50 -17.50
C ILE A 157 -5.43 3.03 -18.40
N LEU A 158 -5.36 1.73 -18.70
CA LEU A 158 -4.28 1.13 -19.48
C LEU A 158 -4.22 1.67 -20.91
N SER A 159 -5.35 2.09 -21.48
CA SER A 159 -5.39 2.75 -22.80
C SER A 159 -4.55 4.03 -22.87
N LYS A 160 -4.27 4.66 -21.72
CA LYS A 160 -3.42 5.86 -21.63
C LYS A 160 -1.93 5.54 -21.53
N MET A 161 -1.55 4.26 -21.42
CA MET A 161 -0.17 3.82 -21.13
C MET A 161 0.33 2.83 -22.19
N PRO A 162 0.42 3.24 -23.47
CA PRO A 162 0.65 2.30 -24.58
C PRO A 162 2.01 1.57 -24.53
N PHE A 163 2.98 2.11 -23.79
CA PHE A 163 4.33 1.56 -23.69
C PHE A 163 4.70 1.03 -22.31
N LEU A 164 3.68 0.71 -21.50
CA LEU A 164 3.81 0.17 -20.15
C LEU A 164 4.52 -1.19 -20.17
N GLN A 165 5.54 -1.36 -19.34
CA GLN A 165 6.34 -2.58 -19.26
C GLN A 165 6.04 -3.39 -17.99
N ARG A 166 5.77 -2.70 -16.88
CA ARG A 166 5.44 -3.31 -15.59
C ARG A 166 4.12 -2.79 -15.08
N LEU A 167 3.24 -3.71 -14.70
CA LEU A 167 1.94 -3.43 -14.11
C LEU A 167 1.82 -4.14 -12.76
N ALA A 168 1.53 -3.39 -11.70
CA ALA A 168 1.23 -3.92 -10.38
C ALA A 168 -0.16 -3.46 -9.93
N LEU A 169 -1.07 -4.39 -9.66
CA LEU A 169 -2.44 -4.10 -9.22
C LEU A 169 -2.72 -4.77 -7.88
N ASP A 170 -3.20 -3.98 -6.93
CA ASP A 170 -3.68 -4.41 -5.61
C ASP A 170 -5.09 -3.84 -5.40
N LEU A 171 -6.11 -4.58 -5.82
CA LEU A 171 -7.46 -4.06 -6.04
C LEU A 171 -8.56 -4.98 -5.51
N CYS A 172 -9.72 -4.41 -5.22
CA CYS A 172 -10.96 -5.16 -4.99
C CYS A 172 -11.85 -5.13 -6.24
N THR A 173 -12.62 -6.20 -6.48
CA THR A 173 -13.58 -6.27 -7.59
C THR A 173 -14.75 -7.20 -7.28
N GLU A 174 -15.89 -6.93 -7.90
CA GLU A 174 -17.05 -7.83 -8.03
C GLU A 174 -17.25 -8.29 -9.50
N ASP A 175 -16.39 -7.81 -10.41
CA ASP A 175 -16.53 -8.03 -11.85
C ASP A 175 -15.90 -9.36 -12.27
N VAL A 176 -16.76 -10.33 -12.60
CA VAL A 176 -16.34 -11.65 -13.09
C VAL A 176 -15.47 -11.57 -14.37
N HIS A 177 -15.66 -10.54 -15.20
CA HIS A 177 -14.84 -10.35 -16.40
C HIS A 177 -13.44 -9.89 -16.06
N PHE A 178 -13.25 -9.20 -14.93
CA PHE A 178 -11.93 -8.81 -14.45
C PHE A 178 -11.09 -10.05 -14.12
N VAL A 179 -11.67 -10.99 -13.39
CA VAL A 179 -10.94 -12.17 -12.88
C VAL A 179 -10.77 -13.29 -13.90
N ASP A 180 -11.45 -13.19 -15.04
CA ASP A 180 -11.18 -14.03 -16.20
C ASP A 180 -9.86 -13.60 -16.85
N GLY A 181 -8.87 -14.49 -16.79
CA GLY A 181 -7.52 -14.19 -17.28
C GLY A 181 -7.49 -13.87 -18.77
N GLN A 182 -8.35 -14.48 -19.59
CA GLN A 182 -8.36 -14.21 -21.03
C GLN A 182 -8.90 -12.80 -21.31
N ASN A 183 -9.92 -12.35 -20.58
CA ASN A 183 -10.45 -10.99 -20.71
C ASN A 183 -9.46 -9.96 -20.19
N PHE A 184 -8.84 -10.19 -19.02
CA PHE A 184 -7.82 -9.31 -18.48
C PHE A 184 -6.62 -9.16 -19.42
N ILE A 185 -6.13 -10.25 -20.01
CA ILE A 185 -4.98 -10.20 -20.92
C ILE A 185 -5.27 -9.37 -22.18
N ARG A 186 -6.52 -9.36 -22.66
CA ARG A 186 -6.91 -8.61 -23.87
C ARG A 186 -6.79 -7.10 -23.72
N ILE A 187 -6.86 -6.58 -22.49
CA ILE A 187 -6.78 -5.13 -22.23
C ILE A 187 -5.35 -4.66 -21.98
N LEU A 188 -4.39 -5.60 -21.86
CA LEU A 188 -3.00 -5.26 -21.57
C LEU A 188 -2.30 -4.65 -22.80
N PRO A 189 -1.46 -3.61 -22.60
CA PRO A 189 -0.55 -3.15 -23.64
C PRO A 189 0.38 -4.28 -24.10
N SER A 190 0.67 -4.34 -25.41
CA SER A 190 1.58 -5.35 -25.98
C SER A 190 3.03 -5.22 -25.51
N SER A 191 3.37 -4.13 -24.84
CA SER A 191 4.69 -3.85 -24.26
C SER A 191 4.90 -4.42 -22.86
N ILE A 192 3.86 -4.99 -22.24
CA ILE A 192 3.92 -5.58 -20.90
C ILE A 192 4.91 -6.75 -20.87
N VAL A 193 5.81 -6.70 -19.89
CA VAL A 193 6.82 -7.73 -19.59
C VAL A 193 6.58 -8.33 -18.21
N GLU A 194 6.13 -7.51 -17.25
CA GLU A 194 5.94 -7.91 -15.86
C GLU A 194 4.54 -7.54 -15.38
N ILE A 195 3.88 -8.49 -14.71
CA ILE A 195 2.55 -8.32 -14.13
C ILE A 195 2.57 -8.85 -12.70
N HIS A 196 2.14 -8.02 -11.77
CA HIS A 196 1.95 -8.37 -10.37
C HIS A 196 0.51 -8.08 -9.98
N LEU A 197 -0.20 -9.11 -9.54
CA LEU A 197 -1.61 -8.99 -9.18
C LEU A 197 -1.80 -9.43 -7.74
N PHE A 198 -2.68 -8.71 -7.07
CA PHE A 198 -3.29 -9.06 -5.81
C PHE A 198 -4.73 -8.56 -5.85
N ILE A 199 -5.64 -9.41 -6.32
CA ILE A 199 -7.02 -9.05 -6.58
C ILE A 199 -7.90 -9.75 -5.54
N ILE A 200 -8.67 -8.97 -4.80
CA ILE A 200 -9.72 -9.47 -3.91
C ILE A 200 -11.02 -9.47 -4.71
N TYR A 201 -11.52 -10.66 -5.02
CA TYR A 201 -12.74 -10.86 -5.80
C TYR A 201 -13.88 -11.31 -4.91
N TYR A 202 -14.92 -10.48 -4.80
CA TYR A 202 -16.14 -10.80 -4.07
C TYR A 202 -17.16 -11.42 -5.01
N PHE A 203 -17.67 -12.61 -4.65
CA PHE A 203 -18.42 -13.47 -5.57
C PHE A 203 -19.85 -13.77 -5.12
N PHE A 204 -20.47 -12.87 -4.34
CA PHE A 204 -21.81 -12.96 -3.75
C PHE A 204 -22.76 -13.91 -4.50
N ASP A 205 -23.27 -14.93 -3.79
CA ASP A 205 -24.22 -15.94 -4.30
C ASP A 205 -23.75 -16.81 -5.49
N SER A 206 -22.46 -16.80 -5.84
CA SER A 206 -21.89 -17.64 -6.91
C SER A 206 -20.82 -18.60 -6.38
N HIS A 207 -20.73 -19.79 -6.97
CA HIS A 207 -19.64 -20.72 -6.65
C HIS A 207 -18.47 -20.47 -7.60
N ILE A 208 -17.28 -20.23 -7.04
CA ILE A 208 -16.05 -20.15 -7.83
C ILE A 208 -15.48 -21.54 -8.03
N ASP A 209 -15.41 -21.97 -9.29
CA ASP A 209 -14.55 -23.06 -9.71
C ASP A 209 -13.11 -22.54 -9.89
N VAL A 210 -12.26 -22.82 -8.90
CA VAL A 210 -10.86 -22.40 -8.87
C VAL A 210 -10.07 -22.98 -10.03
N ASP A 211 -10.31 -24.24 -10.41
CA ASP A 211 -9.56 -24.88 -11.49
C ASP A 211 -9.91 -24.23 -12.83
N THR A 212 -11.21 -23.95 -13.04
CA THR A 212 -11.67 -23.19 -14.21
C THR A 212 -11.05 -21.79 -14.22
N LEU A 213 -11.09 -21.05 -13.11
CA LEU A 213 -10.49 -19.72 -13.01
C LEU A 213 -8.99 -19.76 -13.35
N LEU A 214 -8.21 -20.63 -12.69
CA LEU A 214 -6.77 -20.75 -12.92
C LEU A 214 -6.44 -21.16 -14.37
N SER A 215 -7.30 -21.96 -15.01
CA SER A 215 -7.10 -22.37 -16.40
C SER A 215 -7.13 -21.18 -17.37
N THR A 216 -7.92 -20.13 -17.09
CA THR A 216 -8.00 -18.92 -17.93
C THR A 216 -6.72 -18.10 -17.94
N TRP A 217 -5.89 -18.22 -16.89
CA TRP A 217 -4.63 -17.48 -16.74
C TRP A 217 -3.39 -18.25 -17.20
N SER A 218 -3.49 -19.58 -17.20
CA SER A 218 -2.38 -20.55 -17.24
C SER A 218 -1.35 -20.39 -18.36
N ILE A 219 -1.69 -19.69 -19.45
CA ILE A 219 -0.82 -19.54 -20.63
C ILE A 219 0.14 -18.34 -20.48
N HIS A 220 -0.19 -17.32 -19.68
CA HIS A 220 0.52 -16.03 -19.73
C HIS A 220 1.06 -15.55 -18.39
N VAL A 221 0.37 -15.85 -17.28
CA VAL A 221 0.76 -15.38 -15.95
C VAL A 221 0.54 -16.50 -14.95
N GLN A 222 1.57 -16.79 -14.17
CA GLN A 222 1.43 -17.75 -13.08
C GLN A 222 0.72 -17.09 -11.90
N ILE A 223 -0.54 -17.48 -11.70
CA ILE A 223 -1.36 -17.04 -10.57
C ILE A 223 -1.74 -18.20 -9.65
N THR A 224 -2.30 -17.84 -8.51
CA THR A 224 -3.00 -18.74 -7.59
C THR A 224 -4.27 -18.08 -7.11
N CYS A 225 -5.21 -18.90 -6.65
CA CYS A 225 -6.44 -18.44 -6.03
C CYS A 225 -6.51 -19.01 -4.61
N LEU A 226 -6.85 -18.17 -3.64
CA LEU A 226 -7.09 -18.54 -2.25
C LEU A 226 -8.54 -18.18 -1.92
N LEU A 227 -9.37 -19.19 -1.66
CA LEU A 227 -10.78 -18.99 -1.34
C LEU A 227 -10.97 -18.75 0.16
N ASP A 228 -11.84 -17.82 0.49
CA ASP A 228 -12.45 -17.65 1.81
C ASP A 228 -13.97 -17.83 1.68
N GLU A 229 -14.42 -19.08 1.66
CA GLU A 229 -15.85 -19.41 1.48
C GLU A 229 -16.77 -18.75 2.53
N PRO A 230 -16.42 -18.70 3.85
CA PRO A 230 -17.23 -18.01 4.85
C PRO A 230 -17.54 -16.55 4.54
N ASN A 231 -16.60 -15.85 3.89
CA ASN A 231 -16.67 -14.42 3.60
C ASN A 231 -16.97 -14.12 2.12
N GLU A 232 -17.26 -15.15 1.31
CA GLU A 232 -17.64 -15.04 -0.10
C GLU A 232 -16.67 -14.22 -0.98
N TYR A 233 -15.36 -14.34 -0.70
CA TYR A 233 -14.34 -13.73 -1.55
C TYR A 233 -13.14 -14.64 -1.82
N ALA A 234 -12.43 -14.34 -2.90
CA ALA A 234 -11.25 -15.05 -3.36
C ALA A 234 -10.09 -14.06 -3.54
N ILE A 235 -8.89 -14.47 -3.13
CA ILE A 235 -7.67 -13.72 -3.44
C ILE A 235 -6.95 -14.37 -4.61
N ILE A 236 -6.87 -13.62 -5.71
CA ILE A 236 -6.17 -14.02 -6.93
C ILE A 236 -4.88 -13.23 -7.01
N HIS A 237 -3.74 -13.91 -6.97
CA HIS A 237 -2.46 -13.22 -6.96
C HIS A 237 -1.38 -13.93 -7.76
N THR A 238 -0.39 -13.18 -8.24
CA THR A 238 0.75 -13.74 -8.99
C THR A 238 1.72 -14.49 -8.08
N ILE A 239 2.45 -15.46 -8.65
CA ILE A 239 3.51 -16.20 -7.96
C ILE A 239 4.85 -15.92 -8.67
N PRO A 240 5.88 -15.42 -7.96
CA PRO A 240 5.83 -14.91 -6.59
C PRO A 240 5.02 -13.61 -6.48
N CYS A 241 4.47 -13.35 -5.30
CA CYS A 241 3.86 -12.04 -5.01
C CYS A 241 4.99 -11.03 -4.75
N ASP A 242 5.00 -9.95 -5.53
CA ASP A 242 6.04 -8.91 -5.54
C ASP A 242 5.57 -7.58 -4.96
N LEU A 243 4.40 -7.56 -4.32
CA LEU A 243 3.91 -6.38 -3.62
C LEU A 243 4.67 -6.20 -2.30
N SER A 244 4.96 -4.94 -1.98
CA SER A 244 5.64 -4.55 -0.74
C SER A 244 4.70 -4.51 0.47
N VAL A 245 3.42 -4.26 0.25
CA VAL A 245 2.37 -4.14 1.27
C VAL A 245 1.24 -5.07 0.90
N ILE A 246 0.77 -5.89 1.84
CA ILE A 246 -0.38 -6.78 1.62
C ILE A 246 -1.33 -6.69 2.80
N PHE A 247 -2.62 -6.63 2.49
CA PHE A 247 -3.74 -6.71 3.43
C PHE A 247 -4.50 -8.02 3.18
N ILE A 248 -4.62 -8.88 4.20
CA ILE A 248 -5.32 -10.17 4.09
C ILE A 248 -6.07 -10.53 5.36
N PRO A 249 -7.22 -11.20 5.28
CA PRO A 249 -7.81 -11.83 6.45
C PRO A 249 -7.00 -13.03 6.93
N ALA A 250 -7.16 -13.37 8.22
CA ALA A 250 -6.35 -14.40 8.85
C ALA A 250 -6.54 -15.80 8.25
N THR A 251 -7.76 -16.11 7.78
CA THR A 251 -8.09 -17.33 7.02
C THR A 251 -7.18 -17.51 5.81
N ILE A 252 -7.02 -16.45 5.01
CA ILE A 252 -6.12 -16.43 3.85
C ILE A 252 -4.66 -16.46 4.29
N ALA A 253 -4.28 -15.71 5.32
CA ALA A 253 -2.92 -15.73 5.87
C ALA A 253 -2.48 -17.15 6.24
N LYS A 254 -3.37 -17.96 6.83
CA LYS A 254 -3.10 -19.38 7.15
C LYS A 254 -2.83 -20.23 5.92
N SER A 255 -3.68 -20.13 4.91
CA SER A 255 -3.53 -20.84 3.62
C SER A 255 -2.24 -20.44 2.92
N MET A 256 -1.94 -19.14 2.96
CA MET A 256 -0.71 -18.57 2.49
C MET A 256 0.51 -19.19 3.20
N LEU A 257 0.53 -19.21 4.52
CA LEU A 257 1.70 -19.66 5.29
C LEU A 257 2.00 -21.16 5.14
N THR A 258 0.96 -21.97 4.92
CA THR A 258 1.07 -23.43 4.80
C THR A 258 1.52 -23.89 3.40
N GLY A 259 1.28 -23.11 2.35
CA GLY A 259 1.71 -23.45 0.99
C GLY A 259 3.23 -23.35 0.75
N SER A 260 3.78 -24.31 0.00
CA SER A 260 5.21 -24.38 -0.36
C SER A 260 5.60 -23.51 -1.56
N LYS A 261 4.62 -23.07 -2.36
CA LYS A 261 4.84 -22.34 -3.62
C LYS A 261 5.01 -20.83 -3.47
N TYR A 262 4.81 -20.29 -2.26
CA TYR A 262 4.78 -18.86 -2.03
C TYR A 262 6.14 -18.33 -1.58
N THR A 263 7.00 -17.99 -2.53
CA THR A 263 8.23 -17.26 -2.22
C THR A 263 7.91 -15.78 -2.03
N ARG A 264 7.58 -15.40 -0.79
CA ARG A 264 7.11 -14.07 -0.39
C ARG A 264 8.24 -13.11 -0.06
N LYS A 265 9.21 -13.01 -0.97
CA LYS A 265 10.47 -12.37 -0.63
C LYS A 265 10.32 -10.87 -0.42
N GLN A 266 9.51 -10.15 -1.21
CA GLN A 266 9.50 -8.68 -1.19
C GLN A 266 8.50 -8.02 -0.24
N ILE A 267 7.65 -8.78 0.46
CA ILE A 267 6.64 -8.19 1.34
C ILE A 267 7.34 -7.59 2.56
N VAL A 268 7.21 -6.27 2.69
CA VAL A 268 7.79 -5.44 3.75
C VAL A 268 6.76 -5.12 4.83
N HIS A 269 5.50 -4.95 4.44
CA HIS A 269 4.38 -4.73 5.35
C HIS A 269 3.33 -5.81 5.15
N LEU A 270 2.95 -6.46 6.25
CA LEU A 270 1.86 -7.42 6.26
C LEU A 270 0.80 -6.97 7.24
N GLU A 271 -0.42 -6.82 6.74
CA GLU A 271 -1.60 -6.52 7.53
C GLU A 271 -2.53 -7.72 7.52
N ILE A 272 -2.87 -8.21 8.71
CA ILE A 272 -3.76 -9.36 8.91
C ILE A 272 -4.99 -8.93 9.71
N THR A 273 -6.19 -9.07 9.14
CA THR A 273 -7.46 -8.85 9.84
C THR A 273 -8.05 -10.12 10.40
N ASP A 274 -9.02 -9.95 11.31
CA ASP A 274 -9.82 -11.05 11.88
C ASP A 274 -8.96 -12.14 12.54
N PHE A 275 -7.89 -11.70 13.20
CA PHE A 275 -6.84 -12.60 13.71
C PHE A 275 -7.34 -13.53 14.84
N GLN A 276 -8.54 -13.32 15.38
CA GLN A 276 -9.10 -14.13 16.48
C GLN A 276 -9.44 -15.56 16.09
N GLU A 277 -9.87 -15.80 14.85
CA GLU A 277 -10.10 -17.15 14.33
C GLU A 277 -8.79 -17.93 14.14
N CYS A 278 -7.66 -17.22 14.12
CA CYS A 278 -6.34 -17.75 13.83
C CYS A 278 -5.42 -17.89 15.04
N ALA A 279 -5.97 -18.24 16.21
CA ALA A 279 -5.21 -18.82 17.34
C ALA A 279 -4.29 -20.01 16.96
N SER A 280 -4.35 -20.49 15.71
CA SER A 280 -3.53 -21.54 15.12
C SER A 280 -2.40 -21.08 14.18
N ILE A 281 -2.27 -19.79 13.83
CA ILE A 281 -1.11 -19.31 13.05
C ILE A 281 0.03 -19.00 14.03
N PRO A 282 1.10 -19.81 14.11
CA PRO A 282 2.22 -19.46 14.95
C PRO A 282 2.92 -18.26 14.33
N ILE A 283 3.00 -17.17 15.07
CA ILE A 283 3.69 -15.94 14.67
C ILE A 283 5.12 -16.24 14.16
N GLY A 284 5.81 -17.24 14.73
CA GLY A 284 7.10 -17.75 14.23
C GLY A 284 7.11 -18.17 12.75
N VAL A 285 6.00 -18.69 12.23
CA VAL A 285 5.86 -19.08 10.81
C VAL A 285 5.78 -17.85 9.90
N ILE A 286 5.16 -16.75 10.37
CA ILE A 286 5.15 -15.47 9.65
C ILE A 286 6.59 -15.00 9.44
N ALA A 287 7.39 -14.94 10.50
CA ALA A 287 8.79 -14.54 10.39
C ALA A 287 9.62 -15.44 9.44
N GLN A 288 9.38 -16.76 9.45
CA GLN A 288 10.10 -17.67 8.55
C GLN A 288 9.73 -17.49 7.08
N LYS A 289 8.46 -17.16 6.78
CA LYS A 289 7.94 -17.08 5.41
C LYS A 289 8.12 -15.71 4.77
N PHE A 290 8.12 -14.64 5.57
CA PHE A 290 8.25 -13.26 5.12
C PHE A 290 9.62 -12.70 5.50
N ASN A 291 10.63 -12.89 4.64
CA ASN A 291 12.02 -12.59 4.98
C ASN A 291 12.38 -11.10 5.01
N HIS A 292 11.63 -10.25 4.29
CA HIS A 292 11.84 -8.81 4.27
C HIS A 292 10.78 -8.04 5.07
N LEU A 293 9.95 -8.73 5.86
CA LEU A 293 8.95 -8.11 6.71
C LEU A 293 9.62 -7.15 7.68
N ARG A 294 9.17 -5.90 7.66
CA ARG A 294 9.57 -4.83 8.58
C ARG A 294 8.39 -4.40 9.44
N ASP A 295 7.18 -4.46 8.90
CA ASP A 295 6.00 -3.93 9.55
C ASP A 295 4.90 -5.01 9.57
N LEU A 296 4.35 -5.29 10.75
CA LEU A 296 3.32 -6.31 10.95
C LEU A 296 2.11 -5.74 11.70
N SER A 297 0.98 -5.62 11.02
CA SER A 297 -0.27 -5.16 11.63
C SER A 297 -1.22 -6.33 11.82
N LEU A 298 -1.72 -6.53 13.04
CA LEU A 298 -2.65 -7.58 13.43
C LEU A 298 -3.92 -6.94 14.00
N PHE A 299 -5.02 -7.03 13.26
CA PHE A 299 -6.32 -6.53 13.67
C PHE A 299 -7.15 -7.69 14.22
N LEU A 300 -7.70 -7.51 15.41
CA LEU A 300 -8.59 -8.46 16.04
C LEU A 300 -10.03 -7.98 15.90
N GLU A 301 -10.91 -8.90 15.50
CA GLU A 301 -12.32 -8.61 15.20
C GLU A 301 -13.11 -8.13 16.43
N SER A 302 -12.83 -8.72 17.61
CA SER A 302 -13.49 -8.33 18.85
C SER A 302 -12.57 -7.51 19.78
N PRO A 303 -12.96 -6.29 20.18
CA PRO A 303 -12.28 -5.49 21.20
C PRO A 303 -12.40 -6.08 22.62
N THR A 304 -12.79 -7.35 22.78
CA THR A 304 -12.95 -8.02 24.08
C THR A 304 -11.88 -9.06 24.38
N VAL A 305 -10.95 -9.32 23.45
CA VAL A 305 -9.91 -10.35 23.62
C VAL A 305 -8.64 -9.73 24.21
N PHE A 306 -8.14 -10.37 25.27
CA PHE A 306 -6.85 -10.04 25.86
C PHE A 306 -5.70 -10.46 24.95
N VAL A 307 -4.79 -9.52 24.66
CA VAL A 307 -3.72 -9.71 23.65
C VAL A 307 -2.34 -9.95 24.25
N ASP A 308 -2.22 -10.07 25.57
CA ASP A 308 -0.97 -10.21 26.30
C ASP A 308 -0.02 -11.27 25.69
N SER A 309 -0.56 -12.47 25.43
CA SER A 309 0.21 -13.59 24.85
C SER A 309 0.56 -13.38 23.37
N LEU A 310 -0.25 -12.60 22.65
CA LEU A 310 0.01 -12.23 21.26
C LEU A 310 1.15 -11.22 21.20
N ILE A 311 1.14 -10.22 22.08
CA ILE A 311 2.22 -9.23 22.19
C ILE A 311 3.54 -9.92 22.49
N LEU A 312 3.59 -10.83 23.46
CA LEU A 312 4.81 -11.59 23.76
C LEU A 312 5.35 -12.34 22.53
N GLN A 313 4.47 -12.95 21.74
CA GLN A 313 4.86 -13.63 20.51
C GLN A 313 5.41 -12.65 19.46
N VAL A 314 4.77 -11.49 19.26
CA VAL A 314 5.26 -10.49 18.30
C VAL A 314 6.59 -9.88 18.76
N LEU A 315 6.77 -9.59 20.06
CA LEU A 315 8.05 -9.12 20.61
C LEU A 315 9.16 -10.17 20.42
N SER A 316 8.83 -11.46 20.49
CA SER A 316 9.80 -12.51 20.17
C SER A 316 10.24 -12.48 18.69
N LEU A 317 9.35 -12.13 17.75
CA LEU A 317 9.76 -11.91 16.36
C LEU A 317 10.60 -10.66 16.18
N TRP A 318 10.27 -9.59 16.90
CA TRP A 318 11.02 -8.33 16.83
C TRP A 318 12.51 -8.59 17.03
N ARG A 319 12.81 -9.36 18.08
CA ARG A 319 14.16 -9.81 18.42
C ARG A 319 14.87 -10.48 17.24
N ASP A 320 14.15 -11.28 16.47
CA ASP A 320 14.71 -12.12 15.41
C ASP A 320 14.72 -11.45 14.03
N LYS A 321 13.89 -10.42 13.80
CA LYS A 321 13.59 -9.88 12.45
C LYS A 321 13.87 -8.40 12.20
N ASN A 322 14.38 -7.61 13.15
CA ASN A 322 14.52 -6.15 12.96
C ASN A 322 13.21 -5.54 12.44
N LEU A 323 12.08 -5.96 13.00
CA LEU A 323 10.80 -5.29 12.76
C LEU A 323 10.97 -3.82 13.16
N ARG A 324 10.41 -2.93 12.32
CA ARG A 324 10.36 -1.49 12.57
C ARG A 324 9.11 -1.14 13.34
N GLY A 325 8.01 -1.80 13.03
CA GLY A 325 6.78 -1.67 13.78
C GLY A 325 5.96 -2.93 13.82
N PHE A 326 5.11 -2.98 14.84
CA PHE A 326 3.89 -3.75 14.75
C PHE A 326 2.72 -2.89 15.18
N TYR A 327 1.54 -3.31 14.77
CA TYR A 327 0.27 -2.80 15.25
C TYR A 327 -0.55 -3.97 15.76
N ILE A 328 -1.10 -3.87 16.97
CA ILE A 328 -2.02 -4.85 17.53
C ILE A 328 -3.18 -4.06 18.11
N LYS A 329 -4.42 -4.42 17.77
CA LYS A 329 -5.65 -3.83 18.30
C LYS A 329 -6.41 -4.82 19.19
N GLY A 330 -6.48 -4.61 20.51
CA GLY A 330 -7.24 -5.47 21.45
C GLY A 330 -7.22 -5.01 22.92
N LEU A 331 -7.63 -5.85 23.89
CA LEU A 331 -7.56 -5.50 25.33
C LEU A 331 -6.24 -5.93 25.96
N LEU A 332 -5.76 -5.13 26.90
CA LEU A 332 -4.66 -5.48 27.80
C LEU A 332 -5.21 -5.84 29.17
N THR A 333 -4.58 -6.80 29.86
CA THR A 333 -4.86 -6.99 31.28
C THR A 333 -4.46 -5.76 32.09
N ASP A 334 -5.09 -5.57 33.25
CA ASP A 334 -4.79 -4.49 34.19
C ASP A 334 -3.31 -4.46 34.62
N GLU A 335 -2.64 -5.60 34.59
CA GLU A 335 -1.22 -5.74 34.91
C GLU A 335 -0.35 -5.05 33.85
N ILE A 336 -0.60 -5.34 32.57
CA ILE A 336 0.15 -4.75 31.46
C ILE A 336 -0.25 -3.30 31.25
N SER A 337 -1.54 -2.96 31.28
CA SER A 337 -2.04 -1.62 30.95
C SER A 337 -1.48 -0.54 31.89
N LYS A 338 -1.31 -0.84 33.19
CA LYS A 338 -0.77 0.10 34.18
C LYS A 338 0.68 0.47 33.97
N ASN A 339 1.48 -0.39 33.33
CA ASN A 339 2.90 -0.16 33.13
C ASN A 339 3.40 -0.68 31.77
N LEU A 340 2.62 -0.43 30.72
CA LEU A 340 2.86 -0.96 29.38
C LEU A 340 4.28 -0.65 28.88
N ARG A 341 4.77 0.58 29.14
CA ARG A 341 6.13 0.98 28.76
C ARG A 341 7.19 0.06 29.35
N GLN A 342 7.19 -0.08 30.67
CA GLN A 342 8.20 -0.88 31.35
C GLN A 342 8.02 -2.36 31.01
N TRP A 343 6.78 -2.83 30.92
CA TRP A 343 6.48 -4.20 30.54
C TRP A 343 7.01 -4.53 29.14
N LEU A 344 6.82 -3.64 28.15
CA LEU A 344 7.38 -3.79 26.81
C LEU A 344 8.91 -3.84 26.83
N ILE A 345 9.55 -2.94 27.58
CA ILE A 345 11.02 -2.93 27.76
C ILE A 345 11.50 -4.25 28.38
N ASP A 346 10.83 -4.73 29.43
CA ASP A 346 11.21 -5.94 30.16
C ASP A 346 11.08 -7.23 29.31
N HIS A 347 10.19 -7.21 28.31
CA HIS A 347 9.85 -8.37 27.48
C HIS A 347 10.33 -8.23 26.03
N SER A 348 11.20 -7.26 25.73
CA SER A 348 11.77 -7.04 24.39
C SER A 348 13.25 -6.60 24.47
N HIS A 349 13.84 -6.25 23.32
CA HIS A 349 15.15 -5.56 23.27
C HIS A 349 15.03 -4.04 23.20
N LEU A 350 13.83 -3.51 23.45
CA LEU A 350 13.62 -2.07 23.44
C LEU A 350 14.47 -1.41 24.51
N ARG A 351 15.19 -0.38 24.08
CA ARG A 351 15.90 0.53 24.97
C ARG A 351 14.90 1.56 25.49
N GLN A 352 15.23 2.18 26.62
CA GLN A 352 14.42 3.28 27.16
C GLN A 352 14.25 4.44 26.17
N GLU A 353 15.20 4.58 25.24
CA GLU A 353 15.28 5.63 24.22
C GLU A 353 14.49 5.31 22.95
N ASP A 354 14.06 4.06 22.77
CA ASP A 354 13.30 3.66 21.59
C ASP A 354 11.90 4.30 21.62
N SER A 355 11.50 4.88 20.50
CA SER A 355 10.23 5.57 20.37
C SER A 355 9.10 4.56 20.19
N PHE A 356 8.08 4.68 21.02
CA PHE A 356 6.83 3.98 20.77
C PHE A 356 5.63 4.85 21.14
N ILE A 357 4.56 4.63 20.42
CA ILE A 357 3.26 5.24 20.63
C ILE A 357 2.34 4.10 21.03
N ALA A 358 1.83 4.16 22.25
CA ALA A 358 0.72 3.31 22.64
C ALA A 358 -0.51 4.20 22.84
N GLU A 359 -1.54 3.98 22.04
CA GLU A 359 -2.86 4.57 22.26
C GLU A 359 -3.74 3.49 22.88
N TYR A 360 -4.41 3.78 23.99
CA TYR A 360 -5.36 2.81 24.56
C TYR A 360 -6.52 3.54 25.22
N ASP A 361 -7.70 2.96 25.11
CA ASP A 361 -8.87 3.31 25.91
C ASP A 361 -9.38 2.08 26.67
N LYS A 362 -10.60 2.15 27.23
CA LYS A 362 -11.19 1.03 28.00
C LYS A 362 -11.52 -0.19 27.14
N ASN A 363 -11.54 -0.03 25.82
CA ASN A 363 -12.07 -0.97 24.84
C ASN A 363 -11.03 -1.38 23.79
N TRP A 364 -9.90 -0.69 23.65
CA TRP A 364 -8.84 -1.09 22.73
C TRP A 364 -7.47 -0.55 23.14
N THR A 365 -6.42 -1.15 22.61
CA THR A 365 -5.02 -0.76 22.72
C THR A 365 -4.41 -0.91 21.34
N ASP A 366 -3.81 0.16 20.84
CA ASP A 366 -2.94 0.20 19.67
C ASP A 366 -1.51 0.43 20.17
N ILE A 367 -0.62 -0.50 19.84
CA ILE A 367 0.80 -0.37 20.15
C ILE A 367 1.53 -0.20 18.83
N TRP A 368 2.22 0.93 18.68
CA TRP A 368 3.14 1.25 17.60
C TRP A 368 4.53 1.40 18.20
N LEU A 369 5.41 0.46 17.94
CA LEU A 369 6.83 0.65 18.25
C LEU A 369 7.50 1.10 16.93
N GLN A 370 8.43 2.05 16.97
CA GLN A 370 9.10 2.65 15.81
C GLN A 370 10.62 2.49 15.86
#